data_AF-A0A7M3X8S9-F1
#
_entry.id   AF-A0A7M3X8S9-F1
#
_cell.length_a   1.000
_cell.length_b   1.000
_cell.length_c   1.000
_cell.angle_alpha   90.00
_cell.angle_beta   90.00
_cell.angle_gamma   90.00
#
_symmetry.space_group_name_H-M   'P 1'
#
loop_
_entity.id
_entity.type
_entity.pdbx_description
1 polymer ?
#
loop_
_entity_poly.entity_id
_entity_poly.type
_entity_poly.pdbx_seq_one_letter_code
_entity_poly.pdbx_strand_id
1 'polypeptide(L)'
;MDIEAILEAHREQCPRIDELNDQQKSRLALMVGSVDETVGINHLVDCLADGTSIGGDGTIRCYVGFEPSGKAHIGWKVLSLQLRRMLDADANVLIFLADWHAWVND
;
A
#
# COMPACT_ATOMS: atom_id res chain seq x y z
N MET A 1 6.75 15.69 2.45
CA MET A 1 7.34 14.38 2.15
C MET A 1 8.16 14.58 0.89
N ASP A 2 9.43 14.21 0.89
CA ASP A 2 10.28 14.33 -0.29
C ASP A 2 10.01 13.12 -1.19
N ILE A 3 9.20 13.32 -2.24
CA ILE A 3 8.75 12.26 -3.14
C ILE A 3 9.94 11.69 -3.92
N GLU A 4 10.83 12.54 -4.42
CA GLU A 4 11.97 12.10 -5.22
C GLU A 4 12.91 11.25 -4.38
N ALA A 5 13.22 11.66 -3.15
CA ALA A 5 14.07 10.87 -2.25
C ALA A 5 13.50 9.48 -1.95
N ILE A 6 12.17 9.35 -1.82
CA ILE A 6 11.50 8.07 -1.59
C ILE A 6 11.60 7.18 -2.82
N LEU A 7 11.28 7.73 -4.00
CA LEU A 7 11.23 6.95 -5.22
C LEU A 7 12.62 6.56 -5.72
N GLU A 8 13.65 7.34 -5.40
CA GLU A 8 15.04 7.03 -5.74
C GLU A 8 15.46 5.65 -5.22
N ALA A 9 15.06 5.29 -3.99
CA ALA A 9 15.33 3.99 -3.39
C ALA A 9 14.75 2.80 -4.19
N HIS A 10 13.82 3.06 -5.10
CA HIS A 10 13.12 2.06 -5.90
C HIS A 10 13.43 2.12 -7.40
N ARG A 11 14.10 3.17 -7.89
CA ARG A 11 14.40 3.36 -9.31
C ARG A 11 15.30 2.29 -9.88
N GLU A 12 16.28 1.82 -9.11
CA GLU A 12 17.17 0.74 -9.57
C GLU A 12 16.38 -0.56 -9.82
N GLN A 13 15.41 -0.87 -8.95
CA GLN A 13 14.55 -2.04 -9.10
C GLN A 13 13.47 -1.86 -10.19
N CYS A 14 12.96 -0.63 -10.34
CA CYS A 14 11.88 -0.29 -11.25
C CYS A 14 12.14 1.02 -12.02
N PRO A 15 12.88 0.96 -13.15
CA PRO A 15 13.13 2.15 -13.99
C PRO A 15 11.85 2.79 -14.54
N ARG A 16 10.77 2.01 -14.66
CA ARG A 16 9.47 2.46 -15.17
C ARG A 16 8.81 3.55 -14.32
N ILE A 17 9.30 3.77 -13.09
CA ILE A 17 8.88 4.90 -12.24
C ILE A 17 9.06 6.25 -12.97
N ASP A 18 10.04 6.36 -13.87
CA ASP A 18 10.27 7.57 -14.67
C ASP A 18 9.14 7.91 -15.65
N GLU A 19 8.40 6.90 -16.11
CA GLU A 19 7.26 7.07 -17.03
C GLU A 19 6.02 7.62 -16.33
N LEU A 20 5.98 7.56 -14.99
CA LEU A 20 4.85 8.03 -14.20
C LEU A 20 4.76 9.56 -14.20
N ASN A 21 3.55 10.08 -14.33
CA ASN A 21 3.27 11.49 -14.11
C ASN A 21 3.34 11.86 -12.62
N ASP A 22 3.35 13.16 -12.31
CA ASP A 22 3.51 13.66 -10.94
C ASP A 22 2.44 13.14 -9.97
N GLN A 23 1.19 12.98 -10.45
CA GLN A 23 0.10 12.43 -9.63
C GLN A 23 0.34 10.96 -9.32
N GLN A 24 0.76 10.15 -10.30
CA GLN A 24 1.10 8.74 -10.11
C GLN A 24 2.32 8.57 -9.19
N LYS A 25 3.36 9.40 -9.35
CA LYS A 25 4.54 9.42 -8.45
C LYS A 25 4.16 9.77 -7.03
N SER A 26 3.27 10.76 -6.84
CA SER A 26 2.75 11.13 -5.51
C SER A 26 1.96 9.98 -4.89
N ARG A 27 1.11 9.29 -5.66
CA ARG A 27 0.36 8.12 -5.18
C ARG A 27 1.31 6.99 -4.79
N LEU A 28 2.30 6.68 -5.62
CA LEU A 28 3.30 5.65 -5.34
C LEU A 28 4.08 5.98 -4.05
N ALA A 29 4.54 7.21 -3.88
CA ALA A 29 5.28 7.63 -2.69
C ALA A 29 4.43 7.54 -1.40
N LEU A 30 3.13 7.85 -1.45
CA LEU A 30 2.23 7.60 -0.33
C LEU A 30 2.11 6.11 0.01
N MET A 31 2.14 5.25 -1.02
CA MET A 31 2.03 3.80 -0.85
C MET A 31 3.26 3.17 -0.21
N VAL A 32 4.46 3.57 -0.65
CA VAL A 32 5.73 2.87 -0.31
C VAL A 32 6.64 3.66 0.64
N GLY A 33 6.42 4.96 0.83
CA GLY A 33 7.37 5.85 1.53
C GLY A 33 7.39 5.77 3.05
N SER A 34 6.63 4.88 3.67
CA SER A 34 6.58 4.74 5.13
C SER A 34 6.43 3.28 5.57
N VAL A 35 6.96 2.36 4.76
CA VAL A 35 7.07 0.94 5.09
C VAL A 35 8.53 0.57 5.25
N ASP A 36 8.79 -0.54 5.95
CA ASP A 36 10.13 -1.07 6.12
C ASP A 36 10.62 -1.78 4.84
N GLU A 37 9.70 -2.42 4.11
CA GLU A 37 9.99 -3.14 2.86
C GLU A 37 8.81 -3.03 1.88
N THR A 38 9.12 -2.94 0.58
CA THR A 38 8.14 -3.08 -0.51
C THR A 38 8.54 -4.22 -1.43
N VAL A 39 7.69 -5.25 -1.50
CA VAL A 39 7.86 -6.38 -2.41
C VAL A 39 6.92 -6.25 -3.59
N GLY A 40 7.42 -6.46 -4.81
CA GLY A 40 6.59 -6.44 -6.02
C GLY A 40 6.27 -5.04 -6.55
N ILE A 41 7.14 -4.04 -6.30
CA ILE A 41 6.92 -2.66 -6.75
C ILE A 41 6.69 -2.52 -8.26
N ASN A 42 7.32 -3.37 -9.08
CA ASN A 42 7.10 -3.39 -10.53
C ASN A 42 5.62 -3.56 -10.88
N HIS A 43 4.93 -4.51 -10.22
CA HIS A 43 3.51 -4.72 -10.46
C HIS A 43 2.67 -3.51 -10.07
N LEU A 44 2.99 -2.86 -8.95
CA LEU A 44 2.29 -1.64 -8.51
C LEU A 44 2.50 -0.50 -9.51
N VAL A 45 3.73 -0.31 -9.99
CA VAL A 45 4.06 0.70 -11.00
C VAL A 45 3.35 0.42 -12.31
N ASP A 46 3.30 -0.84 -12.76
CA ASP A 46 2.57 -1.23 -13.96
C ASP A 46 1.07 -0.90 -13.82
N CYS A 47 0.44 -1.24 -12.69
CA CYS A 47 -0.94 -0.88 -12.42
C CYS A 47 -1.19 0.63 -12.46
N LEU A 48 -0.29 1.42 -11.88
CA LEU A 48 -0.40 2.88 -11.87
C LEU A 48 -0.19 3.47 -13.27
N ALA A 49 0.84 3.04 -14.00
CA ALA A 49 1.20 3.52 -15.32
C ALA A 49 0.10 3.22 -16.34
N ASP A 50 -0.39 1.96 -16.34
CA ASP A 50 -1.35 1.47 -17.32
C ASP A 50 -2.81 1.75 -16.91
N GLY A 51 -3.03 2.33 -15.73
CA GLY A 51 -4.38 2.57 -15.20
C GLY A 51 -5.18 1.27 -15.03
N THR A 52 -4.48 0.17 -14.75
CA THR A 52 -5.06 -1.18 -14.61
C THR A 52 -5.01 -1.65 -13.17
N SER A 53 -5.72 -2.74 -12.89
CA SER A 53 -5.73 -3.40 -11.58
C SER A 53 -6.22 -4.84 -11.78
N ILE A 54 -6.23 -5.65 -10.72
CA ILE A 54 -6.87 -6.98 -10.75
C ILE A 54 -8.35 -6.94 -11.19
N GLY A 55 -9.05 -5.83 -10.93
CA GLY A 55 -10.44 -5.63 -11.37
C GLY A 55 -10.59 -5.02 -12.75
N GLY A 56 -9.48 -4.67 -13.44
CA GLY A 56 -9.49 -4.00 -14.74
C GLY A 56 -9.97 -2.55 -14.71
N ASP A 57 -10.11 -1.95 -13.52
CA ASP A 57 -10.72 -0.64 -13.29
C ASP A 57 -9.73 0.43 -12.79
N GLY A 58 -8.44 0.13 -12.77
CA GLY A 58 -7.39 1.03 -12.27
C GLY A 58 -7.40 1.26 -10.76
N THR A 59 -8.35 0.68 -10.02
CA THR A 59 -8.43 0.83 -8.56
C THR A 59 -7.50 -0.16 -7.88
N ILE A 60 -6.49 0.36 -7.19
CA ILE A 60 -5.60 -0.45 -6.35
C ILE A 60 -6.39 -0.97 -5.15
N ARG A 61 -6.36 -2.28 -4.93
CA ARG A 61 -7.06 -2.97 -3.84
C ARG A 61 -6.03 -3.38 -2.80
N CYS A 62 -6.14 -2.80 -1.62
CA CYS A 62 -5.32 -3.09 -0.45
C CYS A 62 -6.10 -3.93 0.54
N TYR A 63 -5.38 -4.71 1.34
CA TYR A 63 -5.96 -5.54 2.39
C TYR A 63 -5.10 -5.45 3.64
N VAL A 64 -5.75 -5.44 4.80
CA VAL A 64 -5.11 -5.67 6.11
C VAL A 64 -5.97 -6.64 6.92
N GLY A 65 -5.32 -7.63 7.52
CA GLY A 65 -5.94 -8.58 8.43
C GLY A 65 -5.72 -8.19 9.88
N PHE A 66 -6.76 -8.31 10.71
CA PHE A 66 -6.66 -8.18 12.16
C PHE A 66 -7.27 -9.39 12.84
N GLU A 67 -6.54 -10.00 13.77
CA GLU A 67 -7.06 -11.03 14.66
C GLU A 67 -7.81 -10.37 15.82
N PRO A 68 -9.12 -10.64 16.00
CA PRO A 68 -9.90 -10.10 17.12
C PRO A 68 -9.67 -10.87 18.43
N SER A 69 -8.41 -11.04 18.86
CA SER A 69 -8.02 -11.80 20.06
C SER A 69 -7.86 -10.95 21.32
N GLY A 70 -8.06 -9.63 21.25
CA GLY A 70 -7.92 -8.74 22.40
C GLY A 70 -8.25 -7.28 22.11
N LYS A 71 -7.90 -6.39 23.05
CA LYS A 71 -8.05 -4.93 22.86
C LYS A 71 -6.94 -4.41 21.96
N ALA A 72 -7.30 -3.54 21.01
CA ALA A 72 -6.32 -2.83 20.18
C ALA A 72 -5.35 -2.03 21.06
N HIS A 73 -4.05 -2.16 20.77
CA HIS A 73 -2.97 -1.44 21.45
C HIS A 73 -2.39 -0.36 20.53
N ILE A 74 -1.47 0.46 21.07
CA ILE A 74 -0.91 1.62 20.35
C ILE A 74 -0.22 1.27 19.02
N GLY A 75 0.26 0.03 18.85
CA GLY A 75 0.86 -0.43 17.59
C GLY A 75 -0.11 -0.38 16.41
N TRP A 76 -1.41 -0.54 16.66
CA TRP A 76 -2.46 -0.43 15.64
C TRP A 76 -2.57 0.99 15.08
N LYS A 77 -2.12 2.00 15.83
CA LYS A 77 -2.04 3.37 15.32
C LYS A 77 -1.05 3.49 14.16
N VAL A 78 0.05 2.72 14.18
CA VAL A 78 1.01 2.73 13.06
C VAL A 78 0.34 2.21 11.79
N LEU A 79 -0.40 1.11 11.92
CA LEU A 79 -1.18 0.55 10.81
C LEU A 79 -2.26 1.52 10.35
N SER A 80 -3.02 2.16 11.25
CA SER A 80 -4.07 3.10 10.85
C SER A 80 -3.54 4.32 10.08
N LEU A 81 -2.34 4.81 10.42
CA LEU A 81 -1.65 5.84 9.65
C LEU A 81 -1.27 5.36 8.24
N GLN A 82 -0.86 4.09 8.09
CA GLN A 82 -0.61 3.52 6.78
C GLN A 82 -1.90 3.35 5.97
N LEU A 83 -3.00 2.89 6.60
CA LEU A 83 -4.31 2.82 5.94
C LEU A 83 -4.78 4.19 5.48
N ARG A 84 -4.54 5.25 6.27
CA ARG A 84 -4.83 6.61 5.86
C ARG A 84 -4.07 7.00 4.60
N ARG A 85 -2.78 6.68 4.51
CA ARG A 85 -1.97 6.91 3.30
C ARG A 85 -2.47 6.13 2.09
N MET A 86 -2.94 4.89 2.27
CA MET A 86 -3.57 4.12 1.17
C MET A 86 -4.82 4.83 0.65
N LEU A 87 -5.67 5.32 1.55
CA LEU A 87 -6.87 6.08 1.17
C LEU A 87 -6.52 7.41 0.50
N ASP A 88 -5.54 8.15 1.01
CA ASP A 88 -5.06 9.40 0.40
C ASP A 88 -4.41 9.15 -0.98
N ALA A 89 -3.90 7.94 -1.22
CA ALA A 89 -3.39 7.49 -2.51
C ALA A 89 -4.50 6.92 -3.44
N ASP A 90 -5.78 7.10 -3.09
CA ASP A 90 -6.94 6.64 -3.85
C ASP A 90 -6.93 5.11 -4.07
N ALA A 91 -6.59 4.35 -3.03
CA ALA A 91 -6.73 2.90 -3.00
C ALA A 91 -7.97 2.48 -2.21
N ASN A 92 -8.56 1.34 -2.59
CA ASN A 92 -9.63 0.70 -1.86
C ASN A 92 -9.04 -0.23 -0.80
N VAL A 93 -9.34 0.02 0.48
CA VAL A 93 -8.81 -0.75 1.61
C VAL A 93 -9.89 -1.69 2.17
N LEU A 94 -9.62 -2.99 2.11
CA LEU A 94 -10.37 -4.01 2.83
C LEU A 94 -9.74 -4.25 4.21
N ILE A 95 -10.53 -4.06 5.26
CA ILE A 95 -10.17 -4.51 6.62
C ILE A 95 -10.82 -5.87 6.84
N PHE A 96 -10.01 -6.90 7.01
CA PHE A 96 -10.48 -8.26 7.25
C PHE A 96 -10.35 -8.61 8.73
N LEU A 97 -11.48 -8.89 9.36
CA LEU A 97 -11.52 -9.40 10.72
C LEU A 97 -11.36 -10.91 10.67
N ALA A 98 -10.16 -11.38 11.00
CA ALA A 98 -9.75 -12.76 10.88
C ALA A 98 -10.23 -13.57 12.10
N ASP A 99 -11.55 -13.69 12.26
CA ASP A 99 -12.21 -14.36 13.37
C ASP A 99 -11.84 -15.86 13.51
N TRP A 100 -11.84 -16.59 12.40
CA TRP A 100 -11.38 -17.99 12.37
C TRP A 100 -9.90 -18.12 12.74
N HIS A 101 -9.06 -17.18 12.32
CA HIS A 101 -7.64 -17.19 12.66
C HIS A 101 -7.47 -16.97 14.17
N ALA A 102 -8.17 -15.99 14.74
CA ALA A 102 -8.17 -15.77 16.18
C ALA A 102 -8.71 -16.95 16.99
N TRP A 103 -9.68 -17.70 16.46
CA TRP A 103 -10.22 -18.90 17.13
C TRP A 103 -9.27 -20.10 17.09
N VAL A 104 -8.54 -20.31 15.98
CA VAL A 104 -7.60 -21.45 15.85
C VAL A 104 -6.25 -21.16 16.49
N ASN A 105 -5.85 -19.89 16.59
CA ASN A 105 -4.57 -19.46 17.14
C ASN A 105 -4.59 -19.32 18.68
N ASP A 106 -5.56 -19.95 19.34
CA ASP A 106 -5.73 -20.01 20.81
C ASP A 106 -4.80 -21.07 21.45
#